data_AF-A0A1Z5L469-F1
#
_entry.id   AF-A0A1Z5L469-F1
#
_cell.length_a   1.000
_cell.length_b   1.000
_cell.length_c   1.000
_cell.angle_alpha   90.00
_cell.angle_beta   90.00
_cell.angle_gamma   90.00
#
_symmetry.space_group_name_H-M   'P 1'
#
loop_
_entity.id
_entity.type
_entity.pdbx_description
1 polymer ?
#
loop_
_entity_poly.entity_id
_entity_poly.type
_entity_poly.pdbx_seq_one_letter_code
_entity_poly.pdbx_strand_id
1 'polypeptide(L)'
;MTKSTCIIFILGFSLVFGLEKRRCSLVAIVLLIAIGLFMFTYQSTQFNLEGFLLVLSASFLAGLRWTLAQLVMQRKEVGLGNPIDMIFHVQPWMILGLLPLAISFEGVFIATSEKVFRNRESGALMRTMSYLLTGSLLAFFMELSEYLLLTYTSSLTLSIAGIIKEVCTLYLAVNYSGDEMNTMNVVGLLICLLGIGLHILVKALNSNEKAKSHATGLESSQSLLTTIEEEDEEEEEMVVFTQSCQ
;
A
#
# COMPACT_ATOMS: atom_id res chain seq x y z
N MET A 1 -12.17 -8.16 6.46
CA MET A 1 -11.95 -8.23 5.00
C MET A 1 -12.42 -6.97 4.26
N THR A 2 -13.50 -6.28 4.65
CA THR A 2 -13.94 -5.06 3.93
C THR A 2 -12.90 -3.93 3.89
N LYS A 3 -12.05 -3.83 4.93
CA LYS A 3 -10.89 -2.92 4.95
C LYS A 3 -9.92 -3.13 3.76
N SER A 4 -9.82 -4.35 3.23
CA SER A 4 -8.97 -4.71 2.09
C SER A 4 -9.39 -3.99 0.79
N THR A 5 -10.62 -3.46 0.73
CA THR A 5 -11.05 -2.57 -0.37
C THR A 5 -10.25 -1.27 -0.45
N CYS A 6 -9.51 -0.91 0.61
CA CYS A 6 -8.55 0.20 0.58
C CYS A 6 -7.60 0.08 -0.61
N ILE A 7 -7.11 -1.13 -0.94
CA ILE A 7 -6.17 -1.35 -2.06
C ILE A 7 -6.81 -1.00 -3.40
N ILE A 8 -8.10 -1.31 -3.58
CA ILE A 8 -8.87 -0.94 -4.77
C ILE A 8 -8.93 0.59 -4.90
N PHE A 9 -9.23 1.29 -3.80
CA PHE A 9 -9.31 2.76 -3.81
C PHE A 9 -7.94 3.41 -4.02
N ILE A 10 -6.86 2.89 -3.42
CA ILE A 10 -5.48 3.35 -3.67
C ILE A 10 -5.19 3.28 -5.17
N LEU A 11 -5.49 2.15 -5.80
CA LEU A 11 -5.24 1.94 -7.21
C LEU A 11 -6.10 2.86 -8.09
N GLY A 12 -7.38 3.03 -7.74
CA GLY A 12 -8.28 3.97 -8.40
C GLY A 12 -7.78 5.42 -8.35
N PHE A 13 -7.40 5.90 -7.16
CA PHE A 13 -6.86 7.25 -7.00
C PHE A 13 -5.50 7.43 -7.67
N SER A 14 -4.63 6.42 -7.62
CA SER A 14 -3.33 6.44 -8.33
C SER A 14 -3.52 6.63 -9.84
N LEU A 15 -4.57 6.02 -10.43
CA LEU A 15 -4.95 6.24 -11.83
C LEU A 15 -5.57 7.63 -12.10
N VAL A 16 -6.34 8.17 -11.15
CA VAL A 16 -6.96 9.51 -11.27
C VAL A 16 -5.89 10.61 -11.21
N PHE A 17 -4.94 10.49 -10.28
CA PHE A 17 -3.80 11.41 -10.13
C PHE A 17 -2.70 11.19 -11.19
N GLY A 18 -2.88 10.23 -12.11
CA GLY A 18 -1.97 9.99 -13.23
C GLY A 18 -0.61 9.38 -12.84
N LEU A 19 -0.49 8.84 -11.61
CA LEU A 19 0.71 8.13 -11.17
C LEU A 19 0.90 6.80 -11.93
N GLU A 20 -0.16 6.27 -12.56
CA GLU A 20 -0.12 5.01 -13.27
C GLU A 20 -0.99 4.98 -14.56
N LYS A 21 -0.58 4.23 -15.60
CA LYS A 21 -1.29 4.16 -16.88
C LYS A 21 -2.63 3.41 -16.75
N ARG A 22 -3.71 3.99 -17.29
CA ARG A 22 -5.07 3.38 -17.35
C ARG A 22 -5.00 2.03 -18.09
N ARG A 23 -5.39 0.94 -17.43
CA ARG A 23 -5.46 -0.41 -18.03
C ARG A 23 -6.82 -1.03 -17.73
N CYS A 24 -7.56 -1.46 -18.76
CA CYS A 24 -8.89 -2.06 -18.59
C CYS A 24 -8.87 -3.37 -17.79
N SER A 25 -7.78 -4.13 -17.87
CA SER A 25 -7.58 -5.37 -17.09
C SER A 25 -7.65 -5.14 -15.57
N LEU A 26 -7.24 -3.96 -15.11
CA LEU A 26 -7.21 -3.60 -13.70
C LEU A 26 -8.62 -3.36 -13.13
N VAL A 27 -9.53 -2.82 -13.95
CA VAL A 27 -10.94 -2.64 -13.58
C VAL A 27 -11.64 -4.01 -13.38
N ALA A 28 -11.34 -4.99 -14.23
CA ALA A 28 -11.91 -6.34 -14.10
C ALA A 28 -11.46 -7.03 -12.80
N ILE A 29 -10.20 -6.85 -12.41
CA ILE A 29 -9.64 -7.38 -11.16
C ILE A 29 -10.31 -6.73 -9.94
N VAL A 30 -10.52 -5.42 -9.98
CA VAL A 30 -11.23 -4.68 -8.94
C VAL A 30 -12.66 -5.20 -8.76
N LEU A 31 -13.39 -5.41 -9.86
CA LEU A 31 -14.74 -5.96 -9.81
C LEU A 31 -14.75 -7.39 -9.25
N LEU A 32 -13.77 -8.22 -9.60
CA LEU A 32 -13.65 -9.59 -9.08
C LEU A 32 -13.45 -9.60 -7.55
N ILE A 33 -12.58 -8.73 -7.03
CA ILE A 33 -12.36 -8.59 -5.58
C ILE A 33 -13.62 -8.05 -4.89
N ALA A 34 -14.33 -7.10 -5.51
CA ALA A 34 -15.59 -6.58 -4.97
C ALA A 34 -16.68 -7.67 -4.87
N ILE A 35 -16.79 -8.53 -5.89
CA ILE A 35 -17.72 -9.68 -5.89
C ILE A 35 -17.33 -10.69 -4.81
N GLY A 36 -16.06 -11.06 -4.71
CA GLY A 36 -15.58 -11.98 -3.68
C GLY A 36 -15.85 -11.47 -2.26
N LEU A 37 -15.69 -10.16 -2.05
CA LEU A 37 -15.96 -9.53 -0.77
C LEU A 37 -17.45 -9.46 -0.45
N PHE A 38 -18.29 -9.13 -1.44
CA PHE A 38 -19.73 -9.17 -1.29
C PHE A 38 -20.19 -10.56 -0.88
N MET A 39 -19.71 -11.60 -1.57
CA MET A 39 -20.02 -12.99 -1.27
C MET A 39 -19.50 -13.43 0.11
N PHE A 40 -18.30 -12.99 0.49
CA PHE A 40 -17.73 -13.22 1.84
C PHE A 40 -18.59 -12.62 2.95
N THR A 41 -19.25 -11.49 2.67
CA THR A 41 -20.02 -10.73 3.66
C THR A 41 -21.51 -11.13 3.69
N TYR A 42 -22.03 -11.69 2.59
CA TYR A 42 -23.46 -11.92 2.36
C TYR A 42 -24.14 -12.83 3.38
N GLN A 43 -23.44 -13.83 3.93
CA GLN A 43 -24.01 -14.81 4.87
C GLN A 43 -23.37 -14.76 6.25
N SER A 44 -22.78 -13.61 6.62
CA SER A 44 -22.28 -13.39 7.97
C SER A 44 -23.46 -13.09 8.91
N THR A 45 -23.55 -13.84 10.00
CA THR A 45 -24.65 -13.81 10.98
C THR A 45 -24.77 -12.50 11.79
N GLN A 46 -23.87 -11.55 11.56
CA GLN A 46 -23.78 -10.24 12.23
C GLN A 46 -23.64 -9.08 11.22
N PHE A 47 -24.29 -9.15 10.06
CA PHE A 47 -24.20 -8.07 9.08
C PHE A 47 -24.98 -6.82 9.53
N ASN A 48 -24.26 -5.72 9.74
CA ASN A 48 -24.81 -4.40 9.96
C ASN A 48 -24.45 -3.48 8.77
N LEU A 49 -25.48 -2.97 8.08
CA LEU A 49 -25.30 -2.13 6.89
C LEU A 49 -24.59 -0.80 7.20
N GLU A 50 -24.90 -0.19 8.35
CA GLU A 50 -24.29 1.07 8.77
C GLU A 50 -22.78 0.89 9.04
N GLY A 51 -22.42 -0.17 9.76
CA GLY A 51 -21.02 -0.54 9.98
C GLY A 51 -20.29 -0.86 8.67
N PHE A 52 -20.97 -1.51 7.72
CA PHE A 52 -20.41 -1.76 6.39
C PHE A 52 -20.13 -0.47 5.62
N LEU A 53 -21.06 0.47 5.59
CA LEU A 53 -20.89 1.77 4.92
C LEU A 53 -19.78 2.62 5.59
N LEU A 54 -19.69 2.60 6.92
CA LEU A 54 -18.62 3.26 7.66
C LEU A 54 -17.24 2.67 7.32
N VAL A 55 -17.12 1.35 7.22
CA VAL A 55 -15.85 0.72 6.82
C VAL A 55 -15.52 1.00 5.35
N LEU A 56 -16.52 1.07 4.47
CA LEU A 56 -16.32 1.40 3.07
C LEU A 56 -15.80 2.84 2.90
N SER A 57 -16.41 3.81 3.60
CA SER A 57 -15.96 5.21 3.58
C SER A 57 -14.58 5.38 4.22
N ALA A 58 -14.30 4.68 5.33
CA ALA A 58 -12.99 4.65 5.95
C ALA A 58 -11.91 4.08 5.00
N SER A 59 -12.24 3.03 4.23
CA SER A 59 -11.34 2.42 3.25
C SER A 59 -11.08 3.35 2.06
N PHE A 60 -12.10 4.11 1.63
CA PHE A 60 -11.96 5.15 0.61
C PHE A 60 -11.00 6.26 1.06
N LEU A 61 -11.21 6.83 2.25
CA LEU A 61 -10.34 7.88 2.80
C LEU A 61 -8.92 7.37 3.07
N ALA A 62 -8.77 6.14 3.55
CA ALA A 62 -7.47 5.50 3.71
C ALA A 62 -6.75 5.34 2.37
N GLY A 63 -7.47 4.98 1.31
CA GLY A 63 -6.91 4.90 -0.03
C GLY A 63 -6.43 6.26 -0.54
N LEU A 64 -7.24 7.31 -0.34
CA LEU A 64 -6.85 8.68 -0.66
C LEU A 64 -5.59 9.09 0.10
N ARG A 65 -5.55 8.89 1.43
CA ARG A 65 -4.39 9.21 2.27
C ARG A 65 -3.11 8.56 1.74
N TRP A 66 -3.13 7.27 1.44
CA TRP A 66 -1.96 6.56 0.95
C TRP A 66 -1.50 7.05 -0.43
N THR A 67 -2.43 7.38 -1.34
CA THR A 67 -2.05 7.96 -2.64
C THR A 67 -1.46 9.37 -2.53
N LEU A 68 -1.99 10.20 -1.63
CA LEU A 68 -1.43 11.53 -1.36
C LEU A 68 -0.06 11.42 -0.68
N ALA A 69 0.09 10.52 0.30
CA ALA A 69 1.38 10.23 0.94
C ALA A 69 2.43 9.82 -0.08
N GLN A 70 2.07 8.95 -1.02
CA GLN A 70 2.94 8.57 -2.12
C GLN A 70 3.28 9.76 -3.04
N LEU A 71 2.29 10.57 -3.43
CA LEU A 71 2.51 11.74 -4.29
C LEU A 71 3.49 12.73 -3.64
N VAL A 72 3.37 12.97 -2.34
CA VAL A 72 4.27 13.85 -1.58
C VAL A 72 5.67 13.25 -1.49
N MET A 73 5.78 11.97 -1.16
CA MET A 73 7.07 11.32 -0.91
C MET A 73 7.86 11.03 -2.19
N GLN A 74 7.18 10.86 -3.34
CA GLN A 74 7.83 10.63 -4.63
C GLN A 74 8.17 11.92 -5.40
N ARG A 75 7.68 13.09 -4.96
CA ARG A 75 8.00 14.38 -5.60
C ARG A 75 9.33 14.91 -5.06
N LYS A 76 10.38 14.87 -5.89
CA LYS A 76 11.75 15.32 -5.54
C LYS A 76 11.85 16.77 -5.05
N GLU A 77 10.90 17.63 -5.42
CA GLU A 77 10.92 19.07 -5.12
C GLU A 77 10.65 19.40 -3.64
N VAL A 78 10.05 18.48 -2.87
CA VAL A 78 9.56 18.78 -1.51
C VAL A 78 10.60 18.47 -0.42
N GLY A 79 11.77 17.91 -0.77
CA GLY A 79 12.85 17.62 0.19
C GLY A 79 12.55 16.53 1.23
N LEU A 80 11.32 16.04 1.32
CA LEU A 80 10.84 14.98 2.23
C LEU A 80 11.23 13.56 1.76
N GLY A 81 12.51 13.36 1.44
CA GLY A 81 13.03 12.05 1.02
C GLY A 81 13.15 11.04 2.17
N ASN A 82 12.98 11.48 3.43
CA ASN A 82 13.14 10.63 4.61
C ASN A 82 11.77 10.26 5.21
N PRO A 83 11.45 8.96 5.36
CA PRO A 83 10.15 8.52 5.90
C PRO A 83 9.91 9.00 7.34
N ILE A 84 10.96 9.21 8.14
CA ILE A 84 10.82 9.74 9.50
C ILE A 84 10.32 11.18 9.48
N ASP A 85 10.78 11.98 8.52
CA ASP A 85 10.37 13.37 8.36
C ASP A 85 8.90 13.47 7.91
N MET A 86 8.49 12.55 7.03
CA MET A 86 7.09 12.41 6.64
C MET A 86 6.19 12.10 7.85
N ILE A 87 6.58 11.12 8.68
CA ILE A 87 5.82 10.75 9.89
C ILE A 87 5.74 11.94 10.85
N PHE A 88 6.84 12.64 11.07
CA PHE A 88 6.89 13.81 11.95
C PHE A 88 5.90 14.91 11.53
N HIS A 89 5.73 15.13 10.23
CA HIS A 89 4.79 16.12 9.71
C HIS A 89 3.34 15.65 9.66
N VAL A 90 3.08 14.36 9.45
CA VAL A 90 1.71 13.81 9.31
C VAL A 90 1.08 13.48 10.67
N GLN A 91 1.85 12.98 11.64
CA GLN A 91 1.32 12.55 12.95
C GLN A 91 0.56 13.63 13.73
N PRO A 92 1.02 14.90 13.79
CA PRO A 92 0.32 15.95 14.52
C PRO A 92 -1.09 16.21 13.99
N TRP A 93 -1.27 16.18 12.67
CA TRP A 93 -2.59 16.33 12.03
C TRP A 93 -3.52 15.14 12.33
N MET A 94 -2.97 13.92 12.41
CA MET A 94 -3.75 12.75 12.79
C MET A 94 -4.19 12.80 14.25
N ILE A 95 -3.30 13.22 15.17
CA ILE A 95 -3.65 13.42 16.59
C ILE A 95 -4.73 14.50 16.72
N LEU A 96 -4.59 15.61 16.00
CA LEU A 96 -5.54 16.71 16.05
C LEU A 96 -6.95 16.28 15.61
N GLY A 97 -7.05 15.38 14.63
CA GLY A 97 -8.32 14.82 14.18
C GLY A 97 -8.89 13.72 15.08
N LEU A 98 -8.03 12.82 15.60
CA LEU A 98 -8.47 11.66 16.37
C LEU A 98 -8.71 11.96 17.85
N LEU A 99 -7.94 12.87 18.45
CA LEU A 99 -8.03 13.16 19.89
C LEU A 99 -9.42 13.69 20.30
N PRO A 100 -10.06 14.64 19.59
CA PRO A 100 -11.40 15.10 19.94
C PRO A 100 -12.45 14.00 19.81
N LEU A 101 -12.32 13.12 18.80
CA LEU A 101 -13.22 11.98 18.60
C LEU A 101 -13.05 10.95 19.72
N ALA A 102 -11.81 10.63 20.10
CA ALA A 102 -11.51 9.72 21.20
C ALA A 102 -12.09 10.23 22.53
N ILE A 103 -11.95 11.52 22.82
CA ILE A 103 -12.56 12.13 24.02
C ILE A 103 -14.08 12.07 23.95
N SER A 104 -14.68 12.33 22.80
CA SER A 104 -16.14 12.36 22.64
C SER A 104 -16.79 10.98 22.79
N PHE A 105 -16.18 9.93 22.24
CA PHE A 105 -16.75 8.58 22.28
C PHE A 105 -16.33 7.78 23.53
N GLU A 106 -15.05 7.85 23.90
CA GLU A 106 -14.48 6.97 24.94
C GLU A 106 -14.11 7.73 26.22
N GLY A 107 -14.04 9.06 26.18
CA GLY A 107 -13.55 9.88 27.30
C GLY A 107 -14.36 9.72 28.58
N VAL A 108 -15.70 9.69 28.50
CA VAL A 108 -16.57 9.50 29.68
C VAL A 108 -16.40 8.11 30.29
N PHE A 109 -16.27 7.09 29.44
CA PHE A 109 -16.08 5.71 29.87
C PHE A 109 -14.72 5.53 30.57
N ILE A 110 -13.65 6.09 30.00
CA ILE A 110 -12.31 6.04 30.60
C ILE A 110 -12.24 6.83 31.91
N ALA A 111 -12.86 8.02 31.97
CA ALA A 111 -12.87 8.86 33.17
C ALA A 111 -13.64 8.23 34.35
N THR A 112 -14.68 7.45 34.06
CA THR A 112 -15.50 6.78 35.08
C THR A 112 -14.93 5.42 35.49
N SER A 113 -13.99 4.86 34.73
CA SER A 113 -13.46 3.51 34.94
C SER A 113 -12.52 3.42 36.15
N GLU A 114 -12.87 2.58 37.11
CA GLU A 114 -12.10 2.36 38.34
C GLU A 114 -10.69 1.78 38.10
N LYS A 115 -10.48 1.09 36.97
CA LYS A 115 -9.25 0.35 36.68
C LYS A 115 -8.09 1.24 36.20
N VAL A 116 -8.37 2.45 35.69
CA VAL A 116 -7.37 3.33 35.07
C VAL A 116 -7.10 4.57 35.92
N PHE A 117 -8.14 5.30 36.34
CA PHE A 117 -7.97 6.58 37.07
C PHE A 117 -8.25 6.51 38.57
N ARG A 118 -8.99 5.50 39.04
CA ARG A 118 -9.37 5.33 40.47
C ARG A 118 -8.78 4.06 41.10
N ASN A 119 -7.66 3.57 40.57
CA ASN A 119 -6.94 2.45 41.16
C ASN A 119 -5.80 2.96 42.05
N ARG A 120 -5.79 2.57 43.34
CA ARG A 120 -4.71 2.90 44.30
C ARG A 120 -3.51 1.97 44.21
N GLU A 121 -3.61 0.89 43.43
CA GLU A 121 -2.55 -0.11 43.28
C GLU A 121 -1.62 0.24 42.11
N SER A 122 -0.42 0.74 42.44
CA SER A 122 0.60 1.20 41.48
C SER A 122 1.03 0.10 40.48
N GLY A 123 0.97 -1.17 40.88
CA GLY A 123 1.37 -2.30 40.04
C GLY A 123 0.46 -2.55 38.84
N ALA A 124 -0.86 -2.34 38.98
CA ALA A 124 -1.82 -2.52 37.89
C ALA A 124 -1.71 -1.39 36.86
N LEU A 125 -1.55 -0.14 37.32
CA LEU A 125 -1.34 1.01 36.45
C LEU A 125 -0.06 0.88 35.63
N MET A 126 1.04 0.46 36.26
CA MET A 126 2.32 0.27 35.56
C MET A 126 2.24 -0.83 34.50
N ARG A 127 1.48 -1.91 34.77
CA ARG A 127 1.23 -2.98 33.79
C ARG A 127 0.38 -2.51 32.61
N THR A 128 -0.66 -1.72 32.84
CA THR A 128 -1.48 -1.16 31.77
C THR A 128 -0.66 -0.19 30.91
N MET A 129 0.15 0.67 31.55
CA MET A 129 1.05 1.59 30.84
C MET A 129 2.12 0.84 30.05
N SER A 130 2.65 -0.28 30.56
CA SER A 130 3.61 -1.09 29.80
C SER A 130 2.97 -1.73 28.58
N TYR A 131 1.75 -2.28 28.69
CA TYR A 131 1.03 -2.81 27.52
C TYR A 131 0.70 -1.72 26.48
N LEU A 132 0.28 -0.53 26.92
CA LEU A 132 0.04 0.64 26.06
C LEU A 132 1.32 1.06 25.33
N LEU A 133 2.44 1.17 26.05
CA LEU A 133 3.73 1.57 25.49
C LEU A 133 4.24 0.52 24.48
N THR A 134 4.17 -0.76 24.82
CA THR A 134 4.59 -1.85 23.91
C THR A 134 3.72 -1.88 22.66
N GLY A 135 2.40 -1.75 22.79
CA GLY A 135 1.48 -1.68 21.64
C GLY A 135 1.73 -0.46 20.75
N SER A 136 1.95 0.70 21.36
CA SER A 136 2.25 1.95 20.64
C SER A 136 3.59 1.87 19.90
N LEU A 137 4.61 1.26 20.52
CA LEU A 137 5.91 1.06 19.91
C LEU A 137 5.83 0.12 18.69
N LEU A 138 5.09 -0.99 18.81
CA LEU A 138 4.85 -1.91 17.69
C LEU A 138 4.10 -1.23 16.54
N ALA A 139 3.08 -0.43 16.86
CA ALA A 139 2.33 0.34 15.86
C ALA A 139 3.24 1.36 15.14
N PHE A 140 4.11 2.05 15.87
CA PHE A 140 5.10 2.97 15.28
C PHE A 140 6.06 2.26 14.33
N PHE A 141 6.63 1.11 14.72
CA PHE A 141 7.51 0.34 13.83
C PHE A 141 6.79 -0.19 12.59
N MET A 142 5.52 -0.60 12.75
CA MET A 142 4.68 -1.03 11.63
C MET A 142 4.45 0.13 10.64
N GLU A 143 4.11 1.32 11.14
CA GLU A 143 3.91 2.52 10.32
C GLU A 143 5.21 2.99 9.65
N LEU A 144 6.33 2.98 10.38
CA LEU A 144 7.64 3.28 9.84
C LEU A 144 8.02 2.33 8.71
N SER A 145 7.76 1.03 8.86
CA SER A 145 8.03 0.04 7.82
C SER A 145 7.20 0.29 6.56
N GLU A 146 5.93 0.68 6.69
CA GLU A 146 5.07 1.01 5.55
C GLU A 146 5.54 2.26 4.81
N TYR A 147 5.93 3.32 5.54
CA TYR A 147 6.47 4.53 4.91
C TYR A 147 7.85 4.31 4.30
N LEU A 148 8.74 3.57 4.97
CA LEU A 148 10.04 3.19 4.43
C LEU A 148 9.87 2.41 3.11
N LEU A 149 8.95 1.44 3.09
CA LEU A 149 8.63 0.71 1.87
C LEU A 149 8.13 1.66 0.78
N LEU A 150 7.25 2.60 1.10
CA LEU A 150 6.79 3.62 0.14
C LEU A 150 7.90 4.52 -0.39
N THR A 151 8.86 4.91 0.43
CA THR A 151 9.97 5.78 0.03
C THR A 151 10.87 5.08 -0.97
N TYR A 152 11.24 3.83 -0.70
CA TYR A 152 12.18 3.08 -1.55
C TYR A 152 11.51 2.35 -2.71
N THR A 153 10.19 2.21 -2.70
CA THR A 153 9.45 1.47 -3.73
C THR A 153 8.31 2.31 -4.31
N SER A 154 7.30 1.66 -4.91
CA SER A 154 6.15 2.32 -5.53
C SER A 154 4.87 1.97 -4.80
N SER A 155 3.78 2.71 -5.07
CA SER A 155 2.40 2.37 -4.64
C SER A 155 2.09 0.89 -4.76
N LEU A 156 2.61 0.29 -5.83
CA LEU A 156 2.38 -1.09 -6.18
C LEU A 156 2.95 -2.04 -5.13
N THR A 157 4.22 -1.85 -4.76
CA THR A 157 4.86 -2.73 -3.78
C THR A 157 4.22 -2.57 -2.41
N LEU A 158 3.83 -1.34 -2.03
CA LEU A 158 3.04 -1.11 -0.82
C LEU A 158 1.71 -1.89 -0.87
N SER A 159 1.01 -1.85 -2.01
CA SER A 159 -0.26 -2.56 -2.19
C SER A 159 -0.08 -4.08 -2.06
N ILE A 160 1.00 -4.65 -2.61
CA ILE A 160 1.31 -6.08 -2.51
C ILE A 160 1.70 -6.47 -1.07
N ALA A 161 2.53 -5.67 -0.39
CA ALA A 161 2.89 -5.90 1.00
C ALA A 161 1.66 -5.81 1.92
N GLY A 162 0.78 -4.84 1.66
CA GLY A 162 -0.50 -4.69 2.35
C GLY A 162 -1.40 -5.91 2.19
N ILE A 163 -1.50 -6.45 0.97
CA ILE A 163 -2.20 -7.70 0.69
C ILE A 163 -1.65 -8.85 1.56
N ILE A 164 -0.34 -9.08 1.53
CA ILE A 164 0.29 -10.20 2.26
C ILE A 164 0.01 -10.07 3.76
N LYS A 165 0.17 -8.86 4.29
CA LYS A 165 -0.12 -8.53 5.68
C LYS A 165 -1.57 -8.86 6.04
N GLU A 166 -2.54 -8.53 5.19
CA GLU A 166 -3.95 -8.81 5.44
C GLU A 166 -4.27 -10.31 5.40
N VAL A 167 -3.68 -11.07 4.47
CA VAL A 167 -3.83 -12.53 4.40
C VAL A 167 -3.24 -13.20 5.65
N CYS A 168 -2.04 -12.80 6.07
CA CYS A 168 -1.42 -13.28 7.30
C CYS A 168 -2.29 -12.95 8.53
N THR A 169 -2.82 -11.73 8.60
CA THR A 169 -3.69 -11.31 9.71
C THR A 169 -4.96 -12.16 9.77
N LEU A 170 -5.59 -12.41 8.62
CA LEU A 170 -6.77 -13.26 8.56
C LEU A 170 -6.46 -14.70 8.98
N TYR A 171 -5.39 -15.28 8.43
CA TYR A 171 -4.98 -16.65 8.77
C TYR A 171 -4.75 -16.82 10.27
N LEU A 172 -4.05 -15.87 10.90
CA LEU A 172 -3.84 -15.86 12.35
C LEU A 172 -5.16 -15.69 13.11
N ALA A 173 -6.07 -14.82 12.64
CA ALA A 173 -7.37 -14.64 13.26
C ALA A 173 -8.20 -15.94 13.24
N VAL A 174 -8.23 -16.68 12.13
CA VAL A 174 -8.96 -17.96 12.05
C VAL A 174 -8.38 -18.99 13.01
N ASN A 175 -7.05 -19.16 13.01
CA ASN A 175 -6.39 -20.15 13.86
C ASN A 175 -6.53 -19.83 15.36
N TYR A 176 -6.50 -18.54 15.72
CA TYR A 176 -6.47 -18.13 17.13
C TYR A 176 -7.87 -17.85 17.71
N SER A 177 -8.80 -17.28 16.94
CA SER A 177 -10.17 -17.00 17.43
C SER A 177 -11.11 -18.20 17.32
N GLY A 178 -10.75 -19.25 16.57
CA GLY A 178 -11.59 -20.45 16.44
C GLY A 178 -12.96 -20.17 15.83
N ASP A 179 -13.07 -19.14 15.01
CA ASP A 179 -14.34 -18.65 14.44
C ASP A 179 -14.85 -19.62 13.37
N GLU A 180 -16.13 -20.01 13.46
CA GLU A 180 -16.72 -20.97 12.53
C GLU A 180 -17.11 -20.28 11.21
N MET A 181 -16.26 -20.46 10.20
CA MET A 181 -16.53 -19.91 8.87
C MET A 181 -17.51 -20.78 8.09
N ASN A 182 -18.66 -20.20 7.75
CA ASN A 182 -19.60 -20.81 6.82
C ASN A 182 -18.95 -21.01 5.43
N THR A 183 -19.40 -22.03 4.71
CA THR A 183 -18.93 -22.40 3.35
C THR A 183 -18.94 -21.22 2.36
N MET A 184 -19.96 -20.35 2.41
CA MET A 184 -20.04 -19.16 1.56
C MET A 184 -18.96 -18.12 1.89
N ASN A 185 -18.58 -17.96 3.17
CA ASN A 185 -17.47 -17.09 3.56
C ASN A 185 -16.14 -17.65 3.07
N VAL A 186 -15.94 -18.97 3.16
CA VAL A 186 -14.72 -19.62 2.64
C VAL A 186 -14.61 -19.44 1.12
N VAL A 187 -15.70 -19.61 0.37
CA VAL A 187 -15.70 -19.40 -1.09
C VAL A 187 -15.44 -17.93 -1.43
N GLY A 188 -16.12 -16.99 -0.76
CA GLY A 188 -15.87 -15.55 -0.94
C GLY A 188 -14.41 -15.16 -0.64
N LEU A 189 -13.83 -15.76 0.40
CA LEU A 189 -12.42 -15.59 0.73
C LEU A 189 -11.50 -16.12 -0.37
N LEU A 190 -11.75 -17.31 -0.90
CA LEU A 190 -10.96 -17.87 -1.99
C LEU A 190 -11.02 -17.01 -3.25
N ILE A 191 -12.19 -16.48 -3.60
CA ILE A 191 -12.35 -15.57 -4.74
C ILE A 191 -11.56 -14.27 -4.52
N CYS A 192 -11.59 -13.70 -3.31
CA CYS A 192 -10.77 -12.54 -2.94
C CYS A 192 -9.28 -12.85 -3.12
N LEU A 193 -8.80 -13.97 -2.57
CA LEU A 193 -7.39 -14.39 -2.67
C LEU A 193 -6.97 -14.62 -4.13
N LEU A 194 -7.83 -15.22 -4.95
CA LEU A 194 -7.59 -15.42 -6.38
C LEU A 194 -7.53 -14.10 -7.15
N GLY A 195 -8.45 -13.16 -6.91
CA GLY A 195 -8.43 -11.86 -7.57
C GLY A 195 -7.19 -11.05 -7.20
N ILE A 196 -6.79 -11.12 -5.94
CA ILE A 196 -5.54 -10.57 -5.43
C ILE A 196 -4.32 -11.24 -6.09
N GLY A 197 -4.27 -12.57 -6.17
CA GLY A 197 -3.19 -13.30 -6.81
C GLY A 197 -3.06 -12.98 -8.30
N LEU A 198 -4.19 -12.89 -9.01
CA LEU A 198 -4.25 -12.50 -10.41
C LEU A 198 -3.76 -11.06 -10.61
N HIS A 199 -4.09 -10.14 -9.69
CA HIS A 199 -3.55 -8.78 -9.69
C HIS A 199 -2.02 -8.78 -9.64
N ILE A 200 -1.44 -9.55 -8.71
CA ILE A 200 0.01 -9.67 -8.57
C ILE A 200 0.62 -10.24 -9.84
N LEU A 201 0.04 -11.31 -10.40
CA LEU A 201 0.55 -11.97 -11.61
C LEU A 201 0.51 -11.06 -12.84
N VAL A 202 -0.66 -10.49 -13.16
CA VAL A 202 -0.81 -9.57 -14.29
C VAL A 202 0.17 -8.41 -14.15
N LYS A 203 0.34 -7.88 -12.94
CA LYS A 203 1.22 -6.74 -12.74
C LYS A 203 2.71 -7.10 -12.76
N ALA A 204 3.09 -8.28 -12.28
CA ALA A 204 4.46 -8.81 -12.37
C ALA A 204 4.89 -9.00 -13.83
N LEU A 205 4.02 -9.59 -14.66
CA LEU A 205 4.27 -9.73 -16.11
C LEU A 205 4.51 -8.38 -16.78
N ASN A 206 3.68 -7.39 -16.44
CA ASN A 206 3.78 -6.04 -17.00
C ASN A 206 4.99 -5.25 -16.52
N SER A 207 5.47 -5.50 -15.28
CA SER A 207 6.72 -4.92 -14.80
C SER A 207 7.92 -5.54 -15.51
N ASN A 208 7.86 -6.84 -15.81
CA ASN A 208 8.89 -7.53 -16.59
C ASN A 208 8.91 -7.04 -18.05
N GLU A 209 7.76 -6.79 -18.67
CA GLU A 209 7.72 -6.16 -20.00
C GLU A 209 8.32 -4.76 -20.03
N LYS A 210 8.09 -3.92 -19.00
CA LYS A 210 8.76 -2.62 -18.90
C LYS A 210 10.26 -2.75 -18.69
N ALA A 211 10.70 -3.72 -17.90
CA ALA A 211 12.13 -3.99 -17.68
C ALA A 211 12.80 -4.51 -18.96
N LYS A 212 12.13 -5.41 -19.70
CA LYS A 212 12.56 -5.85 -21.04
C LYS A 212 12.59 -4.70 -22.03
N SER A 213 11.55 -3.88 -22.14
CA SER A 213 11.54 -2.75 -23.07
C SER A 213 12.61 -1.69 -22.75
N HIS A 214 12.95 -1.51 -21.47
CA HIS A 214 14.01 -0.60 -21.06
C HIS A 214 15.41 -1.19 -21.28
N ALA A 215 15.58 -2.51 -21.16
CA ALA A 215 16.82 -3.21 -21.51
C ALA A 215 17.05 -3.21 -23.04
N THR A 216 16.01 -3.53 -23.82
CA THR A 216 16.07 -3.50 -25.30
C THR A 216 16.19 -2.08 -25.84
N GLY A 217 15.65 -1.08 -25.15
CA GLY A 217 15.85 0.34 -25.47
C GLY A 217 17.27 0.84 -25.17
N LEU A 218 17.90 0.36 -24.10
CA LEU A 218 19.30 0.69 -23.77
C LEU A 218 20.27 0.01 -24.75
N GLU A 219 20.01 -1.25 -25.14
CA GLU A 219 20.79 -1.96 -26.17
C GLU A 219 20.63 -1.31 -27.55
N SER A 220 19.42 -0.86 -27.92
CA SER A 220 19.18 -0.17 -29.19
C SER A 220 19.75 1.25 -29.23
N SER A 221 19.86 1.95 -28.10
CA SER A 221 20.55 3.25 -28.04
C SER A 221 22.07 3.10 -27.98
N GLN A 222 22.59 2.04 -27.35
CA GLN A 222 24.02 1.73 -27.38
C GLN A 222 24.48 1.28 -28.76
N SER A 223 23.73 0.40 -29.45
CA SER A 223 24.08 -0.04 -30.80
C SER A 223 24.06 1.11 -31.82
N LEU A 224 23.13 2.06 -31.67
CA LEU A 224 23.02 3.22 -32.56
C LEU A 224 24.14 4.26 -32.28
N LEU A 225 24.63 4.35 -31.03
CA LEU A 225 25.85 5.11 -30.71
C LEU A 225 27.12 4.42 -31.23
N THR A 226 27.21 3.09 -31.19
CA THR A 226 28.37 2.36 -31.74
C THR A 226 28.41 2.41 -33.27
N THR A 227 27.26 2.36 -33.94
CA THR A 227 27.20 2.52 -35.41
C THR A 227 27.53 3.94 -35.85
N ILE A 228 27.20 4.98 -35.05
CA ILE A 228 27.61 6.36 -35.34
C ILE A 228 29.13 6.54 -35.11
N GLU A 229 29.70 5.94 -34.05
CA GLU A 229 31.16 5.96 -33.83
C GLU A 229 31.94 5.18 -34.91
N GLU A 230 31.38 4.09 -35.47
CA GLU A 230 31.99 3.35 -36.59
C GLU A 230 31.85 4.07 -37.95
N GLU A 231 30.78 4.84 -38.19
CA GLU A 231 30.64 5.66 -39.41
C GLU A 231 31.57 6.90 -39.41
N ASP A 232 31.87 7.47 -38.24
CA ASP A 232 32.81 8.60 -38.11
C ASP A 232 34.29 8.17 -38.26
N GLU A 233 34.66 6.94 -37.86
CA GLU A 233 36.03 6.40 -38.07
C GLU A 233 36.28 6.00 -39.54
N GLU A 234 35.27 5.52 -40.28
CA GLU A 234 35.41 5.19 -41.71
C GLU A 234 35.50 6.44 -42.61
N GLU A 235 34.85 7.56 -42.24
CA GLU A 235 35.01 8.84 -42.97
C GLU A 235 36.38 9.49 -42.69
N GLU A 236 36.95 9.37 -41.49
CA GLU A 236 38.30 9.89 -41.20
C GLU A 236 39.42 9.06 -41.87
N GLU A 237 39.31 7.72 -41.96
CA GLU A 237 40.30 6.91 -42.69
C GLU A 237 40.28 7.16 -44.22
N MET A 238 39.11 7.46 -44.81
CA MET A 238 39.01 7.74 -46.24
C MET A 238 39.64 9.09 -46.62
N VAL A 239 39.59 10.10 -45.73
CA VAL A 239 40.20 11.42 -45.97
C VAL A 239 41.72 11.38 -45.80
N VAL A 240 42.25 10.58 -44.86
CA VAL A 240 43.69 10.43 -44.62
C VAL A 240 44.40 9.67 -45.74
N PHE A 241 43.76 8.67 -46.37
CA PHE A 241 44.35 7.93 -47.49
C PHE A 241 44.43 8.74 -48.79
N THR A 242 43.56 9.73 -49.01
CA THR A 242 43.63 10.60 -50.20
C THR A 242 44.72 11.67 -50.16
N GLN A 243 45.23 12.05 -48.97
CA GLN A 243 46.29 13.07 -48.86
C GLN A 243 47.71 12.51 -48.92
N SER A 244 47.89 11.18 -48.83
CA SER A 244 49.22 10.56 -48.80
C SER A 244 49.69 10.01 -50.16
N CYS A 245 48.96 10.27 -51.24
CA CYS A 245 49.30 9.82 -52.61
C CYS A 245 49.39 10.96 -53.64
N GLN A 246 49.69 12.19 -53.20
CA GLN A 246 49.96 13.31 -54.09
C GLN A 246 51.24 14.07 -53.70
#